data_AF-A0A0R3S6F8-F1
#
_entry.id   AF-A0A0R3S6F8-F1
#
_cell.length_a   1.000
_cell.length_b   1.000
_cell.length_c   1.000
_cell.angle_alpha   90.00
_cell.angle_beta   90.00
_cell.angle_gamma   90.00
#
_symmetry.space_group_name_H-M   'P 1'
#
loop_
_entity.id
_entity.type
_entity.pdbx_description
1 polymer ?
#
loop_
_entity_poly.entity_id
_entity_poly.type
_entity_poly.pdbx_seq_one_letter_code
_entity_poly.pdbx_strand_id
1 'polypeptide(L)'
;MNVSKTRNNLTESHQDLRISSSHPLCSTTASYSESAEVQIDDVIEDYMNVLTKCLTTSELSQYATLIVRFRNGSMPIIELAQKSTELYGPDRLHLLTGIFYYAV
;
A
#
# COMPACT_ATOMS: atom_id res chain seq x y z
N MET A 1 31.27 -36.58 20.91
CA MET A 1 32.30 -36.01 20.02
C MET A 1 33.06 -37.17 19.40
N ASN A 2 33.32 -37.13 18.09
CA ASN A 2 34.44 -37.73 17.33
C ASN A 2 34.13 -37.51 15.84
N VAL A 3 34.74 -36.46 15.28
CA VAL A 3 34.80 -36.16 13.85
C VAL A 3 35.81 -37.10 13.20
N SER A 4 35.55 -37.61 12.00
CA SER A 4 36.58 -37.76 10.95
C SER A 4 35.96 -37.98 9.57
N LYS A 5 36.25 -37.00 8.72
CA LYS A 5 36.06 -36.88 7.28
C LYS A 5 37.06 -37.76 6.54
N THR A 6 36.62 -38.55 5.55
CA THR A 6 37.50 -38.98 4.46
C THR A 6 36.73 -39.05 3.14
N ARG A 7 37.37 -38.51 2.11
CA ARG A 7 36.93 -38.21 0.76
C ARG A 7 37.64 -39.17 -0.18
N ASN A 8 36.93 -39.77 -1.14
CA ASN A 8 37.59 -40.42 -2.28
C ASN A 8 36.67 -40.37 -3.50
N ASN A 9 37.04 -39.49 -4.44
CA ASN A 9 36.67 -39.55 -5.85
C ASN A 9 37.23 -40.84 -6.46
N LEU A 10 36.50 -41.47 -7.39
CA LEU A 10 37.01 -41.92 -8.69
C LEU A 10 35.85 -42.42 -9.57
N THR A 11 35.71 -41.70 -10.69
CA THR A 11 35.03 -41.94 -11.97
C THR A 11 34.86 -43.38 -12.46
N GLU A 12 33.66 -43.71 -12.96
CA GLU A 12 33.41 -44.56 -14.14
C GLU A 12 31.94 -44.35 -14.60
N SER A 13 31.67 -43.38 -15.48
CA SER A 13 31.34 -43.57 -16.90
C SER A 13 30.47 -44.79 -17.20
N HIS A 14 29.17 -44.60 -17.47
CA HIS A 14 28.55 -45.09 -18.71
C HIS A 14 27.31 -44.24 -19.04
N GLN A 15 27.29 -43.79 -20.29
CA GLN A 15 26.29 -42.95 -20.90
C GLN A 15 25.02 -43.75 -21.17
N ASP A 16 23.87 -43.30 -20.67
CA ASP A 16 22.59 -43.66 -21.28
C ASP A 16 22.13 -42.51 -22.17
N LEU A 17 22.25 -42.76 -23.47
CA LEU A 17 21.72 -41.93 -24.52
C LEU A 17 20.22 -42.16 -24.65
N ARG A 18 19.52 -41.07 -24.95
CA ARG A 18 18.18 -40.96 -25.54
C ARG A 18 17.02 -40.93 -24.53
N ILE A 19 16.49 -39.73 -24.30
CA ILE A 19 15.22 -39.31 -24.92
C ILE A 19 15.32 -37.81 -25.25
N SER A 20 14.97 -37.51 -26.49
CA SER A 20 14.78 -36.19 -27.06
C SER A 20 13.79 -35.34 -26.28
N SER A 21 14.17 -34.12 -25.89
CA SER A 21 13.25 -32.99 -25.87
C SER A 21 14.04 -31.70 -26.06
N SER A 22 14.06 -31.26 -27.30
CA SER A 22 14.42 -29.92 -27.72
C SER A 22 13.57 -28.87 -26.97
N HIS A 23 14.20 -27.75 -26.62
CA HIS A 23 13.61 -26.44 -26.24
C HIS A 23 13.69 -26.04 -24.76
N PRO A 24 13.90 -24.72 -24.52
CA PRO A 24 14.97 -24.20 -23.68
C PRO A 24 14.56 -24.04 -22.22
N LEU A 25 15.56 -23.87 -21.34
CA LEU A 25 15.39 -23.24 -20.03
C LEU A 25 14.61 -21.93 -20.24
N CYS A 26 13.31 -21.98 -20.01
CA CYS A 26 12.50 -20.80 -19.84
C CYS A 26 13.06 -20.12 -18.58
N SER A 27 13.92 -19.13 -18.80
CA SER A 27 14.29 -18.18 -17.77
C SER A 27 12.99 -17.53 -17.34
N THR A 28 12.42 -18.00 -16.24
CA THR A 28 11.41 -17.25 -15.51
C THR A 28 12.12 -16.01 -14.98
N THR A 29 12.20 -14.96 -15.81
CA THR A 29 12.25 -13.61 -15.27
C THR A 29 11.03 -13.50 -14.39
N ALA A 30 11.24 -13.44 -13.07
CA ALA A 30 10.18 -13.08 -12.16
C ALA A 30 9.58 -11.78 -12.69
N SER A 31 8.34 -11.82 -13.17
CA SER A 31 7.57 -10.60 -13.36
C SER A 31 7.43 -9.98 -11.98
N TYR A 32 8.34 -9.07 -11.65
CA TYR A 32 8.01 -8.02 -10.71
C TYR A 32 6.89 -7.25 -11.38
N SER A 33 5.65 -7.58 -11.02
CA SER A 33 4.56 -6.62 -11.14
C SER A 33 5.01 -5.43 -10.31
N GLU A 34 5.50 -4.39 -10.97
CA GLU A 34 5.62 -3.06 -10.41
C GLU A 34 4.18 -2.64 -10.08
N SER A 35 3.73 -3.06 -8.90
CA SER A 35 2.55 -2.47 -8.28
C SER A 35 2.91 -1.00 -8.21
N ALA A 36 2.20 -0.15 -8.95
CA ALA A 36 2.32 1.28 -8.79
C ALA A 36 2.06 1.55 -7.31
N GLU A 37 3.13 1.72 -6.52
CA GLU A 37 3.02 2.22 -5.17
C GLU A 37 2.50 3.63 -5.34
N VAL A 38 1.19 3.78 -5.28
CA VAL A 38 0.56 5.10 -5.30
C VAL A 38 1.15 5.83 -4.11
N GLN A 39 1.92 6.87 -4.39
CA GLN A 39 2.58 7.65 -3.36
C GLN A 39 1.49 8.30 -2.51
N ILE A 40 1.49 8.02 -1.22
CA ILE A 40 0.46 8.48 -0.28
C ILE A 40 0.31 10.02 -0.36
N ASP A 41 1.43 10.71 -0.60
CA ASP A 41 1.47 12.17 -0.77
C ASP A 41 0.60 12.64 -1.96
N ASP A 42 0.67 11.97 -3.11
CA ASP A 42 -0.14 12.31 -4.30
C ASP A 42 -1.63 12.19 -4.00
N VAL A 43 -2.02 11.17 -3.24
CA VAL A 43 -3.43 10.94 -2.89
C VAL A 43 -3.94 11.95 -1.86
N ILE A 44 -3.09 12.33 -0.90
CA ILE A 44 -3.40 13.40 0.06
C ILE A 44 -3.55 14.73 -0.68
N GLU A 45 -2.68 15.03 -1.64
CA GLU A 45 -2.76 16.24 -2.45
C GLU A 45 -4.08 16.30 -3.25
N ASP A 46 -4.44 15.21 -3.93
CA ASP A 46 -5.70 15.11 -4.65
C ASP A 46 -6.90 15.32 -3.73
N TYR A 47 -6.88 14.75 -2.54
CA TYR A 47 -7.94 14.95 -1.56
C TYR A 47 -8.03 16.41 -1.10
N MET A 48 -6.91 17.07 -0.82
CA MET A 48 -6.88 18.49 -0.45
C MET A 48 -7.36 19.39 -1.60
N ASN A 49 -7.05 19.03 -2.85
CA ASN A 49 -7.55 19.71 -4.04
C ASN A 49 -9.08 19.59 -4.19
N VAL A 50 -9.66 18.44 -3.84
CA VAL A 50 -11.11 18.28 -3.82
C VAL A 50 -11.74 19.10 -2.70
N LEU A 51 -11.18 19.03 -1.48
CA LEU A 51 -11.67 19.81 -0.34
C LEU A 51 -11.68 21.31 -0.61
N THR A 52 -10.61 21.85 -1.19
CA THR A 52 -10.51 23.29 -1.50
C THR A 52 -11.47 23.76 -2.59
N LYS A 53 -11.96 22.86 -3.45
CA LYS A 53 -13.01 23.16 -4.45
C LYS A 53 -14.42 23.07 -3.87
N CYS A 54 -14.64 22.19 -2.89
CA CYS A 54 -15.96 21.90 -2.35
C CYS A 54 -16.32 22.70 -1.09
N LEU A 55 -15.32 23.22 -0.38
CA LEU A 55 -15.48 23.89 0.90
C LEU A 55 -15.03 25.35 0.83
N THR A 56 -15.71 26.21 1.56
CA THR A 56 -15.29 27.59 1.83
C THR A 56 -14.07 27.62 2.74
N THR A 57 -13.36 28.76 2.77
CA THR A 57 -12.23 28.96 3.69
C THR A 57 -12.61 28.75 5.16
N SER A 58 -13.83 29.11 5.56
CA SER A 58 -14.34 28.87 6.92
C SER A 58 -14.52 27.38 7.20
N GLU A 59 -15.14 26.64 6.27
CA GLU A 59 -15.32 25.20 6.40
C GLU A 59 -13.96 24.47 6.42
N LEU A 60 -13.00 24.87 5.59
CA LEU A 60 -11.63 24.33 5.61
C LEU A 60 -10.92 24.56 6.95
N SER A 61 -11.07 25.75 7.54
CA SER A 61 -10.51 26.04 8.87
C SER A 61 -11.12 25.15 9.95
N GLN A 62 -12.43 24.91 9.88
CA GLN A 62 -13.12 24.01 10.80
C GLN A 62 -12.65 22.57 10.62
N TYR A 63 -12.56 22.10 9.37
CA TYR A 63 -12.01 20.79 9.04
C TYR A 63 -10.59 20.60 9.57
N ALA A 64 -9.69 21.56 9.34
CA ALA A 64 -8.32 21.51 9.84
C ALA A 64 -8.27 21.39 11.38
N THR A 65 -9.16 22.10 12.08
CA THR A 65 -9.29 22.01 13.54
C THR A 65 -9.70 20.61 13.99
N LEU A 66 -10.65 19.97 13.28
CA LEU A 66 -11.07 18.59 13.56
C LEU A 66 -9.90 17.61 13.38
N ILE A 67 -9.15 17.73 12.28
CA ILE A 67 -7.98 16.88 12.01
C ILE A 67 -6.89 17.04 13.07
N VAL A 68 -6.58 18.28 13.47
CA VAL A 68 -5.60 18.54 14.54
C VAL A 68 -6.05 17.90 15.85
N ARG A 69 -7.33 18.02 16.22
CA ARG A 69 -7.87 17.41 17.44
C ARG A 69 -7.80 15.89 17.42
N PHE A 70 -8.12 15.27 16.28
CA PHE A 70 -7.99 13.83 16.08
C PHE A 70 -6.53 13.36 16.20
N ARG A 71 -5.60 14.01 15.50
CA ARG A 71 -4.17 13.69 15.55
C ARG A 71 -3.56 13.82 16.95
N ASN A 72 -4.06 14.77 17.74
CA ASN A 72 -3.64 14.96 19.12
C ASN A 72 -4.29 13.96 20.10
N GLY A 73 -5.11 13.01 19.62
CA GLY A 73 -5.81 12.02 20.43
C GLY A 73 -6.97 12.59 21.26
N SER A 74 -7.30 13.88 21.08
CA SER A 74 -8.35 14.58 21.83
C SER A 74 -9.76 14.36 21.27
N MET A 75 -9.87 13.65 20.15
CA MET A 75 -11.11 13.34 19.45
C MET A 75 -11.03 11.94 18.86
N PRO A 76 -11.97 11.02 19.17
CA PRO A 76 -12.01 9.70 18.55
C PRO A 76 -12.50 9.77 17.10
N ILE A 77 -12.16 8.75 16.30
CA ILE A 77 -12.51 8.67 14.87
C ILE A 77 -14.02 8.78 14.60
N ILE A 78 -14.86 8.25 15.50
CA ILE A 78 -16.33 8.34 15.38
C ILE A 78 -16.80 9.79 15.54
N GLU A 79 -16.23 10.53 16.50
CA GLU A 79 -16.55 11.95 16.70
C GLU A 79 -16.06 12.79 15.51
N LEU A 80 -14.87 12.51 14.97
CA LEU A 80 -14.36 13.14 13.75
C LEU A 80 -15.32 12.94 12.57
N ALA A 81 -15.80 11.71 12.36
CA ALA A 81 -16.73 11.39 11.28
C ALA A 81 -18.06 12.13 11.42
N GLN A 82 -18.63 12.18 12.63
CA GLN A 82 -19.86 12.90 12.92
C GLN A 82 -19.71 14.40 12.65
N LYS A 83 -18.66 15.02 13.21
CA LYS A 83 -18.38 16.45 13.03
C LYS A 83 -18.08 16.81 11.58
N SER A 84 -17.40 15.93 10.84
CA SER A 84 -17.14 16.12 9.41
C SER A 84 -18.43 15.99 8.59
N THR A 85 -19.32 15.07 8.96
CA THR A 85 -20.66 14.93 8.33
C THR A 85 -21.50 16.19 8.52
N GLU A 86 -21.52 16.75 9.73
CA GLU A 86 -22.20 18.02 10.04
C GLU A 86 -21.63 19.18 9.21
N LEU A 87 -20.30 19.25 9.08
CA LEU A 87 -19.60 20.31 8.34
C LEU A 87 -19.87 20.24 6.84
N TYR A 88 -19.82 19.05 6.26
CA TYR A 88 -19.98 18.87 4.82
C TYR A 88 -21.44 18.98 4.39
N GLY A 89 -22.38 18.58 5.25
CA GLY A 89 -23.78 18.47 4.90
C GLY A 89 -24.08 17.27 3.99
N PRO A 90 -25.37 17.02 3.72
CA PRO A 90 -25.84 15.79 3.06
C PRO A 90 -25.32 15.64 1.62
N ASP A 91 -25.07 16.73 0.91
CA ASP A 91 -24.68 16.69 -0.50
C ASP A 91 -23.19 16.33 -0.71
N ARG A 92 -22.38 16.47 0.34
CA ARG A 92 -20.91 16.35 0.27
C ARG A 92 -20.35 15.23 1.15
N LEU A 93 -21.20 14.26 1.54
CA LEU A 93 -20.77 13.10 2.34
C LEU A 93 -19.69 12.25 1.67
N HIS A 94 -19.61 12.28 0.33
CA HIS A 94 -18.55 11.62 -0.42
C HIS A 94 -17.14 12.10 0.00
N LEU A 95 -16.99 13.29 0.59
CA LEU A 95 -15.70 13.77 1.11
C LEU A 95 -15.20 13.01 2.35
N LEU A 96 -16.06 12.22 3.01
CA LEU A 96 -15.69 11.39 4.15
C LEU A 96 -14.84 10.19 3.75
N THR A 97 -14.98 9.68 2.51
CA THR A 97 -14.19 8.52 2.06
C THR A 97 -12.70 8.81 2.09
N GLY A 98 -12.30 10.05 1.77
CA GLY A 98 -10.92 10.48 1.93
C GLY A 98 -10.45 10.40 3.38
N ILE A 99 -11.23 10.90 4.35
CA ILE A 99 -10.84 10.83 5.77
C ILE A 99 -10.55 9.39 6.19
N PHE A 100 -11.40 8.43 5.84
CA PHE A 100 -11.21 7.04 6.25
C PHE A 100 -10.13 6.29 5.49
N TYR A 101 -9.81 6.69 4.25
CA TYR A 101 -8.69 6.13 3.51
C TYR A 101 -7.33 6.63 4.02
N TYR A 102 -7.25 7.84 4.61
CA TYR A 102 -5.98 8.45 5.02
C TYR A 102 -5.76 8.54 6.53
N ALA A 103 -6.81 8.39 7.36
CA ALA A 103 -6.71 8.53 8.82
C ALA A 103 -6.44 7.21 9.58
N VAL A 104 -6.35 6.08 8.87
CA VAL A 104 -6.02 4.74 9.38
C VAL A 104 -4.64 4.34 8.88
#